data_AF-A0A533TE86-F1
#
_entry.id   AF-A0A533TE86-F1
#
_cell.length_a   1.000
_cell.length_b   1.000
_cell.length_c   1.000
_cell.angle_alpha   90.00
_cell.angle_beta   90.00
_cell.angle_gamma   90.00
#
_symmetry.space_group_name_H-M   'P 1'
#
loop_
_entity.id
_entity.type
_entity.pdbx_description
1 polymer ?
#
loop_
_entity_poly.entity_id
_entity_poly.type
_entity_poly.pdbx_seq_one_letter_code
_entity_poly.pdbx_strand_id
1 'polypeptide(L)'
;MKNSFRFLSLAAINVILASTIVYAHNSPSLSAGEAQLKAGQYQEAIENFTKAIESSPKLGSDDLSKAYYNRGVSELAFGSTESAKADFRKSIEVDPTPIDAHGFKIRGLAKTALGDIQGAQSDFKRAGLSGDGAAEQEINKNQG
;
A
#
# COMPACT_ATOMS: atom_id res chain seq x y z
N MET A 1 -9.01 -42.79 49.66
CA MET A 1 -8.53 -43.17 48.31
C MET A 1 -9.79 -43.32 47.44
N LYS A 2 -10.08 -42.57 46.38
CA LYS A 2 -9.29 -41.81 45.41
C LYS A 2 -10.02 -40.49 45.11
N ASN A 3 -9.29 -39.37 45.12
CA ASN A 3 -9.79 -38.06 44.71
C ASN A 3 -10.00 -38.01 43.19
N SER A 4 -11.09 -37.37 42.80
CA SER A 4 -11.51 -37.16 41.41
C SER A 4 -10.41 -36.46 40.60
N PHE A 5 -10.02 -37.05 39.47
CA PHE A 5 -9.33 -36.34 38.41
C PHE A 5 -10.29 -35.29 37.84
N ARG A 6 -10.11 -34.03 38.27
CA ARG A 6 -10.72 -32.88 37.61
C ARG A 6 -10.06 -32.75 36.24
N PHE A 7 -10.83 -32.92 35.18
CA PHE A 7 -10.44 -32.52 33.83
C PHE A 7 -10.14 -31.02 33.87
N LEU A 8 -8.86 -30.67 33.88
CA LEU A 8 -8.39 -29.34 33.50
C LEU A 8 -8.72 -29.20 32.01
N SER A 9 -9.90 -28.67 31.71
CA SER A 9 -10.23 -28.22 30.37
C SER A 9 -9.25 -27.11 30.01
N LEU A 10 -8.19 -27.45 29.27
CA LEU A 10 -7.47 -26.51 28.43
C LEU A 10 -8.44 -26.02 27.34
N ALA A 11 -9.29 -25.07 27.70
CA ALA A 11 -9.84 -24.11 26.76
C ALA A 11 -9.15 -22.76 27.01
N ALA A 12 -7.82 -22.80 27.07
CA ALA A 12 -7.01 -21.63 26.81
C ALA A 12 -6.99 -21.43 25.29
N ILE A 13 -8.04 -20.82 24.73
CA ILE A 13 -7.90 -20.11 23.48
C ILE A 13 -8.44 -18.71 23.74
N ASN A 14 -7.46 -17.82 23.90
CA ASN A 14 -7.61 -16.39 23.97
C ASN A 14 -8.63 -15.88 22.94
N VAL A 15 -9.88 -15.67 23.36
CA VAL A 15 -10.83 -14.79 22.65
C VAL A 15 -10.46 -13.33 22.96
N ILE A 16 -9.17 -13.00 22.79
CA ILE A 16 -8.61 -11.65 22.88
C ILE A 16 -7.94 -11.27 21.55
N LEU A 17 -7.75 -12.20 20.60
CA LEU A 17 -7.20 -11.88 19.28
C LEU A 17 -8.27 -11.60 18.22
N ALA A 18 -9.56 -11.67 18.56
CA ALA A 18 -10.64 -11.22 17.68
C ALA A 18 -10.87 -9.69 17.73
N SER A 19 -10.14 -8.97 18.59
CA SER A 19 -9.77 -7.58 18.33
C SER A 19 -8.52 -7.57 17.45
N THR A 20 -8.55 -8.31 16.34
CA THR A 20 -7.73 -7.97 15.17
C THR A 20 -8.02 -6.51 14.93
N ILE A 21 -7.01 -5.69 15.17
CA ILE A 21 -6.98 -4.29 14.80
C ILE A 21 -7.44 -4.28 13.34
N VAL A 22 -8.69 -3.88 13.10
CA VAL A 22 -9.05 -3.27 11.84
C VAL A 22 -8.13 -2.06 11.82
N TYR A 23 -6.96 -2.19 11.21
CA TYR A 23 -6.07 -1.07 10.96
C TYR A 23 -6.94 -0.09 10.21
N ALA A 24 -7.38 0.96 10.88
CA ALA A 24 -8.22 1.95 10.24
C ALA A 24 -7.35 2.49 9.10
N HIS A 25 -7.75 2.21 7.85
CA HIS A 25 -7.17 2.73 6.61
C HIS A 25 -7.36 4.25 6.49
N ASN A 26 -7.04 4.97 7.56
CA ASN A 26 -7.41 6.36 7.73
C ASN A 26 -6.37 7.05 8.62
N SER A 27 -5.12 7.02 8.18
CA SER A 27 -4.11 7.95 8.67
C SER A 27 -4.47 9.35 8.17
N PRO A 28 -4.73 10.33 9.06
CA PRO A 28 -5.05 11.70 8.66
C PRO A 28 -3.98 12.32 7.75
N SER A 29 -2.72 11.97 7.98
CA SER A 29 -1.60 12.44 7.15
C SER A 29 -1.64 11.84 5.75
N LEU A 30 -2.05 10.57 5.61
CA LEU A 30 -2.17 9.93 4.29
C LEU A 30 -3.30 10.56 3.47
N SER A 31 -4.47 10.76 4.08
CA SER A 31 -5.62 11.37 3.39
C SER A 31 -5.39 12.86 3.09
N ALA A 32 -4.72 13.60 3.99
CA ALA A 32 -4.30 14.98 3.72
C ALA A 32 -3.30 15.04 2.55
N GLY A 33 -2.29 14.16 2.51
CA GLY A 33 -1.34 14.08 1.42
C GLY A 33 -2.01 13.78 0.08
N GLU A 34 -2.98 12.86 0.05
CA GLU A 34 -3.76 12.57 -1.16
C GLU A 34 -4.57 13.76 -1.65
N ALA A 35 -5.20 14.51 -0.74
CA ALA A 35 -5.96 15.71 -1.09
C ALA A 35 -5.05 16.79 -1.68
N GLN A 36 -3.87 16.99 -1.09
CA GLN A 36 -2.89 17.98 -1.55
C GLN A 36 -2.26 17.59 -2.88
N LEU A 37 -1.94 16.31 -3.07
CA LEU A 37 -1.48 15.80 -4.36
C LEU A 37 -2.50 16.07 -5.46
N LYS A 38 -3.79 15.80 -5.21
CA LYS A 38 -4.88 16.13 -6.14
C LYS A 38 -5.02 17.63 -6.41
N ALA A 39 -4.68 18.45 -5.42
CA ALA A 39 -4.68 19.91 -5.53
C ALA A 39 -3.41 20.49 -6.18
N GLY A 40 -2.42 19.66 -6.54
CA GLY A 40 -1.14 20.12 -7.08
C GLY A 40 -0.20 20.76 -6.03
N GLN A 41 -0.53 20.63 -4.75
CA GLN A 41 0.26 21.12 -3.61
C GLN A 41 1.35 20.09 -3.27
N TYR A 42 2.31 19.95 -4.18
CA TYR A 42 3.26 18.83 -4.15
C TYR A 42 4.16 18.86 -2.91
N GLN A 43 4.61 20.03 -2.48
CA GLN A 43 5.48 20.14 -1.30
C GLN A 43 4.74 19.75 -0.02
N GLU A 44 3.51 20.22 0.15
CA GLU A 44 2.67 19.88 1.28
C GLU A 44 2.27 18.40 1.27
N ALA A 45 2.01 17.84 0.08
CA ALA A 45 1.76 16.42 -0.09
C ALA A 45 2.97 15.58 0.35
N ILE A 46 4.18 15.96 -0.05
CA ILE A 46 5.43 15.29 0.37
C ILE A 46 5.57 15.29 1.90
N GLU A 47 5.30 16.42 2.55
CA GLU A 47 5.35 16.53 4.01
C GLU A 47 4.34 15.59 4.69
N ASN A 48 3.11 15.52 4.18
CA ASN A 48 2.07 14.70 4.77
C ASN A 48 2.28 13.20 4.52
N PHE A 49 2.76 12.80 3.34
CA PHE A 49 3.16 11.42 3.10
C PHE A 49 4.37 11.03 3.96
N THR A 50 5.33 11.94 4.17
CA THR A 50 6.46 11.68 5.08
C THR A 50 5.98 11.42 6.50
N LYS A 51 5.07 12.25 7.03
CA LYS A 51 4.45 12.02 8.34
C LYS A 51 3.70 10.68 8.42
N ALA A 52 3.02 10.29 7.33
CA ALA A 52 2.34 9.00 7.25
C ALA A 52 3.36 7.85 7.33
N ILE A 53 4.44 7.91 6.54
CA ILE A 53 5.53 6.92 6.52
C ILE A 53 6.23 6.82 7.88
N GLU A 54 6.51 7.94 8.55
CA GLU A 54 7.13 7.93 9.90
C GLU A 54 6.22 7.29 10.96
N SER A 55 4.91 7.31 10.74
CA SER A 55 3.91 6.63 11.57
C SER A 55 3.75 5.13 11.21
N SER A 56 4.66 4.57 10.40
CA SER A 56 4.65 3.21 9.83
C SER A 56 4.24 2.08 10.79
N PRO A 57 4.60 2.06 12.10
CA PRO A 57 4.13 1.01 13.01
C PRO A 57 2.61 0.87 13.12
N LYS A 58 1.84 1.87 12.65
CA LYS A 58 0.37 1.87 12.65
C LYS A 58 -0.25 1.73 11.25
N LEU A 59 0.53 1.79 10.19
CA LEU A 59 0.05 1.64 8.81
C LEU A 59 0.12 0.18 8.37
N GLY A 60 -0.91 -0.28 7.67
CA GLY A 60 -0.85 -1.53 6.90
C GLY A 60 0.17 -1.43 5.76
N SER A 61 0.63 -2.56 5.24
CA SER A 61 1.57 -2.61 4.11
C SER A 61 0.99 -1.98 2.84
N ASP A 62 -0.33 -2.07 2.66
CA ASP A 62 -1.08 -1.45 1.58
C ASP A 62 -1.07 0.09 1.68
N ASP A 63 -1.35 0.65 2.85
CA ASP A 63 -1.30 2.09 3.05
C ASP A 63 0.13 2.63 3.02
N LEU A 64 1.10 1.87 3.55
CA LEU A 64 2.50 2.26 3.53
C LEU A 64 3.07 2.22 2.10
N SER A 65 2.75 1.19 1.31
CA SER A 65 3.14 1.14 -0.10
C SER A 65 2.50 2.27 -0.90
N LYS A 66 1.22 2.59 -0.64
CA LYS A 66 0.53 3.76 -1.21
C LYS A 66 1.20 5.08 -0.82
N ALA A 67 1.58 5.25 0.44
CA ALA A 67 2.23 6.46 0.93
C ALA A 67 3.56 6.71 0.23
N TYR A 68 4.42 5.68 0.11
CA TYR A 68 5.66 5.77 -0.67
C TYR A 68 5.38 6.09 -2.14
N TYR A 69 4.44 5.39 -2.78
CA TYR A 69 4.09 5.66 -4.18
C TYR A 69 3.65 7.11 -4.39
N ASN A 70 2.70 7.60 -3.59
CA ASN A 70 2.17 8.96 -3.74
C ASN A 70 3.19 10.04 -3.37
N ARG A 71 4.09 9.78 -2.42
CA ARG A 71 5.22 10.68 -2.16
C ARG A 71 6.14 10.75 -3.36
N GLY A 72 6.48 9.61 -3.97
CA GLY A 72 7.27 9.57 -5.21
C GLY A 72 6.59 10.31 -6.37
N VAL A 73 5.27 10.19 -6.54
CA VAL A 73 4.53 10.99 -7.54
C VAL A 73 4.65 12.49 -7.25
N SER A 74 4.50 12.89 -5.99
CA SER A 74 4.61 14.29 -5.56
C SER A 74 6.03 14.82 -5.78
N GLU A 75 7.06 14.04 -5.45
CA GLU A 75 8.47 14.36 -5.68
C GLU A 75 8.79 14.50 -7.15
N LEU A 76 8.28 13.61 -8.01
CA LEU A 76 8.46 13.70 -9.45
C LEU A 76 7.83 14.98 -10.01
N ALA A 77 6.61 15.31 -9.56
CA ALA A 77 5.92 16.55 -9.95
C ALA A 77 6.64 17.81 -9.42
N PHE A 78 7.33 17.71 -8.28
CA PHE A 78 8.18 18.77 -7.73
C PHE A 78 9.57 18.85 -8.39
N GLY A 79 9.94 17.88 -9.24
CA GLY A 79 11.22 17.83 -9.97
C GLY A 79 12.31 16.96 -9.33
N SER A 80 12.03 16.32 -8.20
CA SER A 80 12.96 15.47 -7.44
C SER A 80 12.96 14.02 -7.96
N THR A 81 13.49 13.81 -9.16
CA THR A 81 13.39 12.52 -9.88
C THR A 81 14.06 11.34 -9.16
N GLU A 82 15.25 11.53 -8.58
CA GLU A 82 15.95 10.41 -7.92
C GLU A 82 15.30 10.02 -6.59
N SER A 83 14.79 10.99 -5.82
CA SER A 83 13.98 10.70 -4.62
C SER A 83 12.72 9.91 -5.00
N ALA A 84 12.03 10.35 -6.07
CA ALA A 84 10.82 9.67 -6.54
C ALA A 84 11.10 8.20 -6.90
N LYS A 85 12.20 7.94 -7.60
CA LYS A 85 12.63 6.56 -7.94
C LYS A 85 12.98 5.74 -6.70
N ALA A 86 13.52 6.34 -5.65
CA ALA A 86 13.77 5.64 -4.39
C ALA A 86 12.45 5.24 -3.73
N ASP A 87 11.48 6.15 -3.70
CA ASP A 87 10.15 5.91 -3.14
C ASP A 87 9.34 4.87 -3.91
N PHE A 88 9.40 4.87 -5.25
CA PHE A 88 8.77 3.82 -6.05
C PHE A 88 9.35 2.44 -5.76
N ARG A 89 10.68 2.33 -5.61
CA ARG A 89 11.29 1.06 -5.19
C ARG A 89 10.80 0.67 -3.80
N LYS A 90 10.70 1.63 -2.89
CA LYS A 90 10.26 1.34 -1.53
C LYS A 90 8.80 0.90 -1.45
N SER A 91 7.93 1.48 -2.27
CA SER A 91 6.54 1.04 -2.44
C SER A 91 6.46 -0.44 -2.82
N ILE A 92 7.28 -0.88 -3.78
CA ILE A 92 7.36 -2.28 -4.23
C ILE A 92 7.92 -3.20 -3.13
N GLU A 93 8.93 -2.75 -2.37
CA GLU A 93 9.54 -3.53 -1.28
C GLU A 93 8.59 -3.74 -0.10
N VAL A 94 7.73 -2.76 0.19
CA VAL A 94 6.79 -2.80 1.32
C VAL A 94 5.63 -3.76 1.06
N ASP A 95 5.13 -3.81 -0.18
CA ASP A 95 4.10 -4.77 -0.58
C ASP A 95 4.58 -5.59 -1.80
N PRO A 96 5.51 -6.55 -1.57
CA PRO A 96 6.08 -7.35 -2.64
C PRO A 96 5.13 -8.44 -3.13
N THR A 97 4.00 -8.67 -2.45
CA THR A 97 2.99 -9.66 -2.84
C THR A 97 1.58 -9.15 -2.50
N PRO A 98 1.06 -8.17 -3.25
CA PRO A 98 -0.27 -7.65 -3.02
C PRO A 98 -1.33 -8.75 -3.09
N ILE A 99 -2.33 -8.65 -2.22
CA ILE A 99 -3.43 -9.63 -2.15
C ILE A 99 -4.68 -9.19 -2.90
N ASP A 100 -4.82 -7.89 -3.16
CA ASP A 100 -5.99 -7.30 -3.80
C ASP A 100 -5.62 -6.47 -5.04
N ALA A 101 -6.66 -6.04 -5.77
CA ALA A 101 -6.48 -5.28 -6.99
C ALA A 101 -5.76 -3.95 -6.78
N HIS A 102 -5.99 -3.31 -5.63
CA HIS A 102 -5.44 -1.99 -5.32
C HIS A 102 -3.93 -2.06 -5.11
N GLY A 103 -3.44 -3.01 -4.33
CA GLY A 103 -2.01 -3.20 -4.15
C GLY A 103 -1.30 -3.64 -5.44
N PHE A 104 -1.93 -4.52 -6.26
CA PHE A 104 -1.39 -4.83 -7.59
C PHE A 104 -1.28 -3.59 -8.47
N LYS A 105 -2.29 -2.73 -8.46
CA LYS A 105 -2.28 -1.48 -9.22
C LYS A 105 -1.18 -0.52 -8.76
N ILE A 106 -1.03 -0.30 -7.45
CA ILE A 106 0.05 0.54 -6.91
C ILE A 106 1.42 0.01 -7.35
N ARG A 107 1.64 -1.30 -7.18
CA ARG A 107 2.91 -1.91 -7.58
C ARG A 107 3.15 -1.80 -9.09
N GLY A 108 2.12 -1.98 -9.91
CA GLY A 108 2.19 -1.79 -11.35
C GLY A 108 2.56 -0.36 -11.74
N LEU A 109 1.93 0.64 -11.12
CA LEU A 109 2.24 2.05 -11.35
C LEU A 109 3.67 2.41 -10.93
N ALA A 110 4.13 1.91 -9.77
CA ALA A 110 5.50 2.11 -9.31
C ALA A 110 6.53 1.49 -10.28
N LYS A 111 6.25 0.29 -10.80
CA LYS A 111 7.08 -0.36 -11.83
C LYS A 111 7.10 0.42 -13.14
N THR A 112 5.95 0.94 -13.60
CA THR A 112 5.90 1.83 -14.77
C THR A 112 6.79 3.05 -14.57
N ALA A 113 6.71 3.69 -13.41
CA ALA A 113 7.52 4.87 -13.09
C ALA A 113 9.04 4.56 -13.03
N LEU A 114 9.41 3.30 -12.77
CA LEU A 114 10.79 2.81 -12.81
C LEU A 114 11.22 2.28 -14.18
N GLY A 115 10.31 2.23 -15.16
CA GLY A 115 10.55 1.69 -16.49
C GLY A 115 10.44 0.16 -16.61
N ASP A 116 10.00 -0.55 -15.56
CA ASP A 116 9.70 -1.99 -15.62
C ASP A 116 8.30 -2.21 -16.22
N ILE A 117 8.19 -1.99 -17.53
CA ILE A 117 6.92 -2.07 -18.25
C ILE A 117 6.36 -3.50 -18.24
N GLN A 118 7.21 -4.52 -18.36
CA GLN A 118 6.77 -5.92 -18.37
C GLN A 118 6.22 -6.36 -17.00
N GLY A 119 6.91 -5.99 -15.92
CA GLY A 119 6.45 -6.24 -14.56
C GLY A 119 5.16 -5.46 -14.26
N ALA A 120 5.02 -4.23 -14.75
CA ALA A 120 3.82 -3.42 -14.61
C ALA A 120 2.60 -4.04 -15.31
N GLN A 121 2.74 -4.48 -16.57
CA GLN A 121 1.67 -5.16 -17.30
C GLN A 121 1.18 -6.42 -16.59
N SER A 122 2.11 -7.20 -16.00
CA SER A 122 1.77 -8.38 -15.21
C SER A 122 0.92 -8.03 -13.99
N ASP A 123 1.22 -6.91 -13.33
CA ASP A 123 0.48 -6.44 -12.16
C ASP A 123 -0.89 -5.86 -12.52
N PHE A 124 -0.98 -5.06 -13.59
CA PHE A 124 -2.26 -4.56 -14.06
C PHE A 124 -3.19 -5.69 -14.50
N LYS A 125 -2.66 -6.74 -15.13
CA LYS A 125 -3.46 -7.93 -15.46
C LYS A 125 -4.02 -8.58 -14.20
N ARG A 126 -3.22 -8.71 -13.14
CA ARG A 126 -3.70 -9.26 -11.85
C ARG A 126 -4.75 -8.37 -11.21
N ALA A 127 -4.58 -7.05 -11.26
CA ALA A 127 -5.58 -6.10 -10.77
C ALA A 127 -6.91 -6.21 -11.53
N GLY A 128 -6.86 -6.30 -12.87
CA GLY A 128 -8.07 -6.46 -13.71
C GLY A 128 -8.80 -7.78 -13.46
N LEU A 129 -8.08 -8.89 -13.28
CA LEU A 129 -8.68 -10.20 -12.93
C LEU A 129 -9.44 -10.17 -11.60
N SER A 130 -9.06 -9.27 -10.69
CA SER A 130 -9.74 -9.04 -9.41
C SER A 130 -10.89 -8.04 -9.52
N GLY A 131 -11.25 -7.59 -10.73
CA GLY A 131 -12.40 -6.71 -11.00
C GLY A 131 -12.06 -5.21 -11.10
N ASP A 132 -10.78 -4.81 -11.13
CA ASP A 132 -10.41 -3.41 -11.35
C ASP A 132 -10.39 -3.06 -12.85
N GLY A 133 -11.51 -2.55 -13.36
CA GLY A 133 -11.64 -2.12 -14.75
C GLY A 133 -10.73 -0.95 -15.16
N ALA A 134 -10.18 -0.18 -14.21
CA ALA A 134 -9.19 0.85 -14.54
C ALA A 134 -7.83 0.24 -14.90
N ALA A 135 -7.50 -0.95 -14.37
CA ALA A 135 -6.27 -1.64 -14.72
C ALA A 135 -6.28 -2.13 -16.20
N GLU A 136 -7.45 -2.48 -16.74
CA GLU A 136 -7.60 -2.84 -18.15
C GLU A 136 -7.25 -1.67 -19.09
N GLN A 137 -7.59 -0.44 -18.69
CA GLN A 137 -7.25 0.76 -19.45
C GLN A 137 -5.73 0.99 -19.49
N GLU A 138 -5.04 0.76 -18.38
CA GLU A 138 -3.58 0.88 -18.29
C GLU A 138 -2.85 -0.17 -19.14
N ILE A 139 -3.41 -1.37 -19.32
CA ILE A 139 -2.85 -2.38 -20.23
C ILE A 139 -2.88 -1.87 -21.68
N ASN A 140 -4.01 -1.30 -22.10
CA ASN A 140 -4.21 -0.87 -23.49
C ASN A 140 -3.36 0.36 -23.86
N LYS A 141 -3.11 1.28 -22.90
CA LYS A 141 -2.23 2.45 -23.12
C LYS A 141 -0.77 2.05 -23.37
N ASN A 142 -0.32 0.95 -22.77
CA ASN A 142 1.07 0.50 -22.81
C ASN A 142 1.36 -0.48 -23.98
N GLN A 143 0.44 -0.59 -24.94
CA GLN A 143 0.56 -1.43 -26.15
C GLN A 143 0.70 -0.61 -27.45
N GLY A 144 0.71 0.72 -27.36
CA GLY A 144 0.80 1.66 -28.49
C GLY A 144 2.22 2.11 -28.81
#